data_AF-A0A2N2V5V2-F1
#
_entry.id   AF-A0A2N2V5V2-F1
#
_cell.length_a   1.000
_cell.length_b   1.000
_cell.length_c   1.000
_cell.angle_alpha   90.00
_cell.angle_beta   90.00
_cell.angle_gamma   90.00
#
_symmetry.space_group_name_H-M   'P 1'
#
loop_
_entity.id
_entity.type
_entity.pdbx_description
1 polymer ?
#
loop_
_entity_poly.entity_id
_entity_poly.type
_entity_poly.pdbx_seq_one_letter_code
_entity_poly.pdbx_strand_id
1 'polypeptide(L)' 'MKRQPKLICMDGRDAKVLRQKLGLTQTDFWARVGSVQTAGSRYESGRDMPTQVAWVLHIAYGPPARVQKLVDWLRQSKPD' A
#
# COMPACT_ATOMS: atom_id res chain seq x y z
N MET A 1 19.91 8.95 -8.92
CA MET A 1 19.03 8.44 -7.84
C MET A 1 18.37 7.16 -8.33
N LYS A 2 18.33 6.07 -7.53
CA LYS A 2 17.73 4.80 -7.97
C LYS A 2 16.21 5.00 -8.17
N ARG A 3 15.67 4.45 -9.27
CA ARG A 3 14.23 4.53 -9.58
C ARG A 3 13.41 3.82 -8.50
N GLN A 4 12.28 4.42 -8.12
CA GLN A 4 11.36 3.82 -7.16
C GLN A 4 10.82 2.48 -7.71
N PRO A 5 10.77 1.41 -6.90
CA PRO A 5 10.17 0.14 -7.29
C PRO A 5 8.68 0.25 -7.56
N LYS A 6 8.17 -0.54 -8.51
CA LYS A 6 6.74 -0.64 -8.79
C LYS A 6 6.00 -1.27 -7.60
N LEU A 7 5.04 -0.55 -7.03
CA LEU A 7 4.21 -1.04 -5.93
C LEU A 7 3.15 -2.04 -6.42
N ILE A 8 2.48 -2.71 -5.48
CA ILE A 8 1.38 -3.66 -5.79
C ILE A 8 0.04 -2.95 -5.98
N CYS A 9 -0.08 -1.76 -5.42
CA CYS A 9 -1.19 -0.84 -5.54
C CYS A 9 -0.64 0.58 -5.43
N MET A 10 -1.15 1.50 -6.24
CA MET A 10 -0.73 2.91 -6.24
C MET A 10 -1.81 3.83 -5.68
N ASP A 11 -3.08 3.48 -5.86
CA ASP A 11 -4.23 4.26 -5.39
C ASP A 11 -5.27 3.40 -4.65
N GLY A 12 -6.35 4.03 -4.19
CA GLY A 12 -7.40 3.34 -3.46
C GLY A 12 -8.25 2.38 -4.32
N ARG A 13 -8.28 2.56 -5.65
CA ARG A 13 -8.96 1.62 -6.56
C ARG A 13 -8.16 0.34 -6.70
N ASP A 14 -6.85 0.45 -6.85
CA ASP A 14 -5.94 -0.70 -6.82
C ASP A 14 -6.05 -1.46 -5.49
N ALA A 15 -6.10 -0.73 -4.36
CA ALA A 15 -6.25 -1.33 -3.04
C ALA A 15 -7.58 -2.09 -2.91
N LYS A 16 -8.69 -1.55 -3.44
CA LYS A 16 -9.98 -2.23 -3.50
C LYS A 16 -9.91 -3.53 -4.32
N VAL A 17 -9.27 -3.51 -5.49
CA VAL A 17 -9.09 -4.69 -6.33
C VAL A 17 -8.23 -5.76 -5.62
N LEU A 18 -7.13 -5.35 -4.97
CA LEU A 18 -6.29 -6.24 -4.19
C LEU A 18 -7.08 -6.88 -3.04
N ARG A 19 -7.83 -6.07 -2.28
CA ARG A 19 -8.70 -6.55 -1.19
C ARG A 19 -9.70 -7.60 -1.67
N GLN A 20 -10.38 -7.33 -2.79
CA GLN A 20 -11.35 -8.25 -3.38
C GLN A 20 -10.70 -9.57 -3.80
N LYS A 21 -9.51 -9.52 -4.42
CA LYS A 21 -8.75 -10.73 -4.78
C LYS A 21 -8.33 -11.57 -3.57
N LEU A 22 -8.09 -10.93 -2.43
CA LEU A 22 -7.74 -11.60 -1.18
C LEU A 22 -8.97 -12.11 -0.40
N GLY A 23 -10.19 -11.79 -0.84
CA GLY A 23 -11.42 -12.19 -0.15
C GLY A 23 -11.64 -11.51 1.21
N LEU A 24 -11.04 -10.33 1.44
CA LEU A 24 -11.07 -9.63 2.72
C LEU A 24 -12.17 -8.56 2.80
N THR A 25 -12.72 -8.35 3.99
CA THR A 25 -13.57 -7.21 4.29
C THR A 25 -12.75 -5.91 4.27
N GLN A 26 -13.41 -4.75 4.15
CA GLN A 26 -12.73 -3.46 4.26
C GLN A 26 -12.02 -3.34 5.62
N THR A 27 -12.67 -3.72 6.70
CA THR A 27 -12.10 -3.66 8.05
C THR A 27 -10.82 -4.50 8.16
N ASP A 28 -10.86 -5.77 7.75
CA ASP A 28 -9.70 -6.67 7.88
C ASP A 28 -8.51 -6.19 7.04
N PHE A 29 -8.79 -5.73 5.82
CA PHE A 29 -7.76 -5.28 4.90
C PHE A 29 -7.04 -4.04 5.41
N TRP A 30 -7.79 -3.04 5.86
CA TRP A 30 -7.24 -1.75 6.30
C TRP A 30 -6.67 -1.81 7.72
N ALA A 31 -7.19 -2.68 8.59
CA ALA A 31 -6.66 -2.91 9.93
C ALA A 31 -5.19 -3.40 9.90
N ARG A 32 -4.83 -4.26 8.92
CA ARG A 32 -3.46 -4.78 8.79
C ARG A 32 -2.40 -3.70 8.55
N VAL A 33 -2.78 -2.56 8.00
CA VAL A 33 -1.89 -1.41 7.76
C VAL A 33 -2.08 -0.28 8.76
N GLY A 34 -2.75 -0.55 9.89
CA GLY A 34 -3.00 0.43 10.94
C GLY A 34 -3.95 1.55 10.54
N SER A 35 -4.68 1.41 9.43
CA SER A 35 -5.63 2.41 8.97
C SER A 35 -7.01 2.13 9.53
N VAL A 36 -7.69 3.18 10.01
CA VAL A 36 -9.07 3.10 10.49
C VAL A 36 -10.02 2.92 9.29
N GLN A 37 -11.04 2.07 9.43
CA GLN A 37 -12.01 1.71 8.37
C GLN A 37 -12.54 2.93 7.57
N THR A 38 -12.78 4.06 8.22
CA THR A 38 -13.29 5.28 7.58
C THR A 38 -12.29 5.92 6.60
N ALA A 39 -10.99 5.81 6.87
CA ALA A 39 -9.95 6.25 5.93
C ALA A 39 -9.86 5.31 4.73
N GLY A 40 -9.85 3.99 4.98
CA GLY A 40 -9.83 2.97 3.94
C GLY A 40 -11.00 3.09 2.96
N SER A 41 -12.23 3.28 3.49
CA SER A 41 -13.43 3.47 2.66
C SER A 41 -13.35 4.71 1.76
N ARG A 42 -12.78 5.82 2.25
CA ARG A 42 -12.58 7.04 1.46
C ARG A 42 -11.60 6.81 0.31
N TYR A 43 -10.49 6.10 0.56
CA TYR A 43 -9.52 5.77 -0.49
C TYR A 43 -10.17 4.89 -1.56
N GLU A 44 -10.88 3.84 -1.16
CA GLU A 44 -11.58 2.95 -2.12
C GLU A 44 -12.67 3.65 -2.94
N SER A 45 -13.15 4.80 -2.47
CA SER A 45 -14.21 5.61 -3.12
C SER A 45 -13.67 6.77 -3.95
N GLY A 46 -12.35 6.86 -4.15
CA GLY A 46 -11.74 7.83 -5.06
C GLY A 46 -11.09 9.04 -4.39
N ARG A 47 -10.98 9.07 -3.06
CA ARG A 47 -10.10 10.05 -2.40
C ARG A 47 -8.63 9.69 -2.68
N ASP A 48 -7.81 10.72 -2.88
CA ASP A 48 -6.36 10.56 -2.99
C ASP A 48 -5.80 9.80 -1.79
N MET A 49 -5.06 8.74 -2.10
CA MET A 49 -4.38 7.91 -1.11
C MET A 49 -2.93 8.37 -0.99
N PRO A 50 -2.43 8.71 0.21
CA PRO A 50 -1.04 9.11 0.39
C PRO A 50 -0.08 8.00 -0.05
N THR A 51 1.04 8.38 -0.68
CA THR A 51 2.07 7.43 -1.16
C THR A 51 2.59 6.52 -0.05
N GLN A 52 2.67 7.01 1.18
CA GLN A 52 3.09 6.26 2.36
C GLN A 52 2.13 5.11 2.65
N VAL A 53 0.82 5.29 2.44
CA VAL A 53 -0.18 4.22 2.57
C VAL A 53 0.06 3.15 1.51
N ALA A 54 0.38 3.53 0.27
CA ALA A 54 0.73 2.59 -0.78
C ALA A 54 2.01 1.79 -0.44
N TRP A 55 3.00 2.41 0.22
CA TRP A 55 4.19 1.71 0.70
C TRP A 55 3.87 0.69 1.79
N VAL A 56 3.07 1.05 2.79
CA VAL A 56 2.69 0.13 3.87
C VAL A 56 1.83 -1.02 3.33
N LEU A 57 0.91 -0.75 2.41
CA LEU A 57 0.16 -1.81 1.70
C LEU A 57 1.10 -2.75 0.93
N HIS A 58 2.11 -2.18 0.25
CA HIS A 58 3.12 -2.98 -0.43
C HIS A 58 3.90 -3.88 0.52
N ILE A 59 4.31 -3.35 1.67
CA ILE A 59 5.02 -4.12 2.70
C ILE A 59 4.13 -5.22 3.29
N ALA A 60 2.85 -4.92 3.54
CA ALA A 60 1.93 -5.84 4.21
C ALA A 60 1.43 -7.00 3.33
N TYR A 61 1.25 -6.76 2.03
CA TYR A 61 0.61 -7.72 1.10
C TYR A 61 1.49 -8.12 -0.10
N GLY A 62 2.65 -7.48 -0.26
CA GLY A 62 3.52 -7.72 -1.41
C GLY A 62 4.32 -9.02 -1.29
N PRO A 63 4.73 -9.62 -2.43
CA PRO A 63 5.67 -10.73 -2.42
C PRO A 63 7.00 -10.34 -1.76
N PRO A 64 7.65 -11.21 -0.96
CA PRO A 64 8.86 -10.87 -0.21
C PRO A 64 9.97 -10.22 -1.05
N ALA A 65 10.23 -10.74 -2.24
CA ALA A 65 11.25 -10.18 -3.14
C ALA A 65 10.92 -8.76 -3.64
N ARG A 66 9.64 -8.39 -3.76
CA ARG A 66 9.23 -7.03 -4.14
C ARG A 66 9.28 -6.09 -2.93
N VAL A 67 8.85 -6.58 -1.78
CA VAL A 67 8.95 -5.84 -0.50
C VAL A 67 10.39 -5.46 -0.21
N GLN A 68 11.33 -6.39 -0.35
CA GLN A 68 12.74 -6.13 -0.10
C GLN A 68 13.28 -5.00 -0.98
N LYS A 69 12.91 -4.97 -2.27
CA LYS A 69 13.31 -3.89 -3.19
C LYS A 69 12.82 -2.52 -2.72
N LEU A 70 11.58 -2.43 -2.20
CA LEU A 70 11.04 -1.19 -1.65
C LEU A 70 11.78 -0.77 -0.39
N VAL A 71 12.00 -1.69 0.54
CA VAL A 71 12.71 -1.41 1.80
C VAL A 71 14.14 -0.95 1.54
N ASP A 72 14.85 -1.62 0.62
CA ASP A 72 16.21 -1.24 0.24
C ASP A 72 16.25 0.15 -0.41
N TRP A 73 15.27 0.46 -1.25
CA TRP A 73 15.13 1.78 -1.86
C TRP A 73 14.86 2.86 -0.80
N LEU A 74 13.96 2.62 0.16
CA LEU A 74 13.68 3.55 1.25
C LEU A 74 14.92 3.81 2.11
N ARG A 75 15.71 2.79 2.43
CA ARG A 75 16.95 2.92 3.22
C ARG A 75 18.06 3.70 2.51
N GLN A 76 18.09 3.65 1.18
CA GLN A 76 19.08 4.36 0.35
C GLN A 76 18.62 5.76 -0.04
N SER A 77 17.33 6.05 0.11
CA SER A 77 16.78 7.37 -0.15
C SER A 77 17.25 8.31 0.96
N LYS A 78 17.80 9.47 0.59
CA LYS A 78 18.17 10.49 1.58
C LYS A 78 16.89 10.94 2.29
N PRO A 79 16.89 11.10 3.62
CA PRO A 79 15.83 11.84 4.29
C PRO A 79 15.88 13.28 3.75
N ASP A 80 14.70 13.80 3.38
CA ASP A 80 14.53 15.22 3.02
C ASP A 80 14.87 16.12 4.22
#